data_AF-A0A6L9W5E0-F1
#
_entry.id   AF-A0A6L9W5E0-F1
#
_cell.length_a   1.000
_cell.length_b   1.000
_cell.length_c   1.000
_cell.angle_alpha   90.00
_cell.angle_beta   90.00
_cell.angle_gamma   90.00
#
_symmetry.space_group_name_H-M   'P 1'
#
loop_
_entity.id
_entity.type
_entity.pdbx_description
1 polymer ?
#
loop_
_entity_poly.entity_id
_entity_poly.type
_entity_poly.pdbx_seq_one_letter_code
_entity_poly.pdbx_strand_id
1 'polypeptide(L)'
;MTLVVPPSSGPAAEDPAAPVDAEGLLPAVGRDEAADDAVVGAVDRLRSEFSGRVGPHVLVRVVRDCRRELGGSPVGAMPELVERLARYRLDRHIG
;
A
#
# COMPACT_ATOMS: atom_id res chain seq x y z
N MET A 1 0.32 65.18 -20.96
CA MET A 1 0.78 63.87 -21.44
C MET A 1 0.50 62.85 -20.34
N THR A 2 -0.47 61.97 -20.55
CA THR A 2 -0.86 60.92 -19.61
C THR A 2 0.10 59.74 -19.78
N LEU A 3 0.83 59.37 -18.73
CA LEU A 3 1.60 58.13 -18.68
C LEU A 3 0.74 57.07 -17.99
N VAL A 4 0.19 56.17 -18.81
CA VAL A 4 -0.32 54.87 -18.38
C VAL A 4 0.90 53.98 -18.08
N VAL A 5 1.00 53.49 -16.85
CA VAL A 5 1.90 52.39 -16.46
C VAL A 5 1.02 51.21 -16.04
N PRO A 6 1.27 49.99 -16.57
CA PRO A 6 0.53 48.78 -16.20
C PRO A 6 0.94 48.25 -14.80
N PRO A 7 0.07 47.50 -14.09
CA PRO A 7 0.46 46.82 -12.87
C PRO A 7 1.34 45.58 -13.17
N SER A 8 2.48 45.51 -12.48
CA SER A 8 3.39 44.36 -12.47
C SER A 8 2.71 43.09 -11.97
N SER A 9 3.09 41.97 -12.61
CA SER A 9 2.85 40.58 -12.22
C SER A 9 3.14 40.28 -10.75
N GLY A 10 2.35 39.35 -10.17
CA GLY A 10 2.58 38.69 -8.87
C GLY A 10 3.74 37.68 -8.87
N PRO A 11 3.79 36.67 -7.98
CA PRO A 11 2.89 36.35 -6.86
C PRO A 11 3.59 36.42 -5.49
N ALA A 12 2.95 37.06 -4.52
CA ALA A 12 3.32 36.98 -3.11
C ALA A 12 2.06 36.60 -2.33
N ALA A 13 1.83 35.31 -2.17
CA ALA A 13 1.02 34.77 -1.11
C ALA A 13 1.58 33.39 -0.81
N GLU A 14 2.50 33.41 0.15
CA GLU A 14 2.79 32.32 1.08
C GLU A 14 1.66 31.29 1.18
N ASP A 15 2.09 30.04 1.13
CA ASP A 15 1.35 28.85 1.53
C ASP A 15 0.97 28.94 3.02
N PRO A 16 -0.32 28.72 3.35
CA PRO A 16 -0.61 27.97 4.55
C PRO A 16 -1.67 26.90 4.23
N ALA A 17 -1.28 25.90 3.44
CA ALA A 17 -2.08 24.70 3.28
C ALA A 17 -1.74 23.69 4.37
N ALA A 18 -2.07 24.01 5.63
CA ALA A 18 -2.36 22.98 6.64
C ALA A 18 -3.08 23.56 7.86
N PRO A 19 -4.39 23.31 7.99
CA PRO A 19 -4.94 22.84 9.24
C PRO A 19 -4.93 21.30 9.22
N VAL A 20 -4.12 20.74 10.11
CA VAL A 20 -4.23 19.36 10.56
C VAL A 20 -5.61 19.12 11.18
N ASP A 21 -6.05 17.85 11.15
CA ASP A 21 -7.20 17.27 11.85
C ASP A 21 -8.54 17.21 11.08
N ALA A 22 -8.57 16.33 10.09
CA ALA A 22 -9.78 15.62 9.69
C ALA A 22 -9.43 14.17 9.31
N GLU A 23 -9.08 13.33 10.30
CA GLU A 23 -9.22 11.86 10.21
C GLU A 23 -10.70 11.46 10.18
N GLY A 24 -11.44 12.01 9.21
CA GLY A 24 -12.85 11.77 8.99
C GLY A 24 -13.03 10.87 7.79
N LEU A 25 -12.98 9.55 8.02
CA LEU A 25 -13.55 8.51 7.16
C LEU A 25 -13.13 8.59 5.68
N LEU A 26 -11.88 8.21 5.39
CA LEU A 26 -11.49 7.89 4.01
C LEU A 26 -12.38 6.73 3.52
N PRO A 27 -12.88 6.76 2.28
CA PRO A 27 -13.71 5.67 1.77
C PRO A 27 -12.92 4.35 1.89
N ALA A 28 -13.55 3.32 2.44
CA ALA A 28 -12.96 1.99 2.64
C ALA A 28 -12.38 1.36 1.34
N VAL A 29 -12.68 1.95 0.19
CA VAL A 29 -12.20 1.61 -1.15
C VAL A 29 -10.67 1.46 -1.22
N GLY A 30 -9.90 2.31 -0.54
CA GLY A 30 -8.43 2.22 -0.58
C GLY A 30 -7.81 1.09 0.26
N ARG A 31 -8.55 0.49 1.21
CA ARG A 31 -8.01 -0.56 2.08
C ARG A 31 -8.01 -1.92 1.40
N ASP A 32 -9.03 -2.18 0.59
CA ASP A 32 -9.14 -3.40 -0.23
C ASP A 32 -8.19 -3.32 -1.44
N GLU A 33 -8.05 -2.17 -2.10
CA GLU A 33 -7.07 -2.01 -3.19
C GLU A 33 -5.63 -2.18 -2.69
N ALA A 34 -5.25 -1.50 -1.59
CA ALA A 34 -3.92 -1.69 -1.00
C ALA A 34 -3.71 -3.10 -0.42
N ALA A 35 -4.80 -3.79 -0.04
CA ALA A 35 -4.74 -5.20 0.35
C ALA A 35 -4.41 -6.08 -0.86
N ASP A 36 -5.08 -5.84 -1.98
CA ASP A 36 -4.89 -6.60 -3.20
C ASP A 36 -3.49 -6.35 -3.78
N ASP A 37 -2.99 -5.12 -3.75
CA ASP A 37 -1.62 -4.79 -4.16
C ASP A 37 -0.57 -5.50 -3.29
N ALA A 38 -0.78 -5.51 -1.96
CA ALA A 38 0.09 -6.22 -1.03
C ALA A 38 0.09 -7.75 -1.30
N VAL A 39 -1.08 -8.32 -1.63
CA VAL A 39 -1.23 -9.73 -1.97
C VAL A 39 -0.54 -10.05 -3.30
N VAL A 40 -0.78 -9.27 -4.34
CA VAL A 40 -0.19 -9.46 -5.68
C VAL A 40 1.33 -9.37 -5.61
N GLY A 41 1.86 -8.30 -5.00
CA GLY A 41 3.31 -8.11 -4.85
C GLY A 41 3.98 -9.23 -4.03
N ALA A 42 3.34 -9.67 -2.94
CA ALA A 42 3.85 -10.78 -2.15
C ALA A 42 3.82 -12.11 -2.91
N VAL A 43 2.74 -12.40 -3.64
CA VAL A 43 2.61 -13.61 -4.47
C VAL A 43 3.71 -13.68 -5.51
N ASP A 44 3.98 -12.58 -6.23
CA ASP A 44 5.01 -12.58 -7.28
C ASP A 44 6.41 -12.85 -6.72
N ARG A 45 6.78 -12.22 -5.60
CA ARG A 45 8.08 -12.46 -4.95
C ARG A 45 8.20 -13.89 -4.42
N LEU A 46 7.19 -14.37 -3.70
CA LEU A 46 7.17 -15.72 -3.14
C LEU A 46 7.12 -16.79 -4.24
N ARG A 47 6.44 -16.53 -5.36
CA ARG A 47 6.38 -17.46 -6.49
C ARG A 47 7.76 -17.72 -7.07
N SER A 48 8.60 -16.69 -7.19
CA SER A 48 9.98 -16.87 -7.65
C SER A 48 10.82 -17.67 -6.65
N GLU A 49 10.62 -17.49 -5.35
CA GLU A 49 11.40 -18.13 -4.29
C GLU A 49 11.02 -19.59 -4.02
N PHE A 50 9.72 -19.87 -4.03
CA PHE A 50 9.13 -21.20 -3.77
C PHE A 50 8.81 -21.97 -5.06
N SER A 51 9.25 -21.47 -6.21
CA SER A 51 9.06 -22.13 -7.51
C SER A 51 9.51 -23.60 -7.45
N GLY A 52 8.64 -24.52 -7.87
CA GLY A 52 8.90 -25.96 -7.87
C GLY A 52 8.78 -26.66 -6.50
N ARG A 53 8.65 -25.92 -5.39
CA ARG A 53 8.44 -26.47 -4.04
C ARG A 53 7.00 -26.35 -3.57
N VAL A 54 6.34 -25.23 -3.89
CA VAL A 54 4.94 -24.99 -3.51
C VAL A 54 4.12 -24.64 -4.75
N GLY A 55 2.95 -25.28 -4.88
CA GLY A 55 2.02 -25.00 -5.98
C GLY A 55 1.44 -23.57 -5.91
N PRO A 56 1.21 -22.91 -7.06
CA PRO A 56 0.73 -21.52 -7.10
C PRO A 56 -0.60 -21.32 -6.37
N HIS A 57 -1.49 -22.32 -6.39
CA HIS A 57 -2.75 -22.27 -5.65
C HIS A 57 -2.55 -22.24 -4.13
N VAL A 58 -1.61 -23.01 -3.61
CA VAL A 58 -1.30 -23.04 -2.17
C VAL A 58 -0.69 -21.70 -1.75
N LEU A 59 0.20 -21.17 -2.58
CA LEU A 59 0.88 -19.91 -2.34
C LEU A 59 -0.12 -18.74 -2.26
N VAL A 60 -1.01 -18.60 -3.26
CA VAL A 60 -2.07 -17.56 -3.25
C VAL A 60 -3.00 -17.71 -2.04
N ARG A 61 -3.39 -18.95 -1.69
CA ARG A 61 -4.24 -19.22 -0.53
C ARG A 61 -3.58 -18.75 0.76
N VAL A 62 -2.31 -19.13 0.99
CA VAL A 62 -1.56 -18.75 2.19
C VAL A 62 -1.43 -17.22 2.28
N VAL A 63 -1.09 -16.54 1.18
CA VAL A 63 -0.94 -15.09 1.18
C VAL A 63 -2.26 -14.38 1.49
N ARG A 64 -3.39 -14.85 0.94
CA ARG A 64 -4.73 -14.30 1.25
C ARG A 64 -5.11 -14.51 2.71
N ASP A 65 -4.82 -15.70 3.26
CA ASP A 65 -5.07 -15.98 4.68
C ASP A 65 -4.21 -15.07 5.57
N CYS A 66 -2.94 -14.87 5.24
CA CYS A 66 -2.06 -13.91 5.93
C CYS A 66 -2.62 -12.49 5.88
N ARG A 67 -3.11 -12.03 4.72
CA ARG A 67 -3.71 -10.69 4.60
C ARG A 67 -4.94 -10.55 5.49
N ARG A 68 -5.81 -11.57 5.53
CA ARG A 68 -7.02 -11.57 6.36
C ARG A 68 -6.68 -11.48 7.84
N GLU A 69 -5.66 -12.20 8.29
CA GLU A 69 -5.17 -12.15 9.67
C GLU A 69 -4.57 -10.79 10.03
N LEU A 70 -3.89 -10.17 9.06
CA LEU A 70 -3.32 -8.83 9.20
C LEU A 70 -4.35 -7.71 8.92
N GLY A 71 -5.65 -8.01 8.89
CA GLY A 71 -6.73 -7.05 8.61
C GLY A 71 -6.75 -5.80 9.51
N GLY A 72 -6.14 -5.88 10.71
CA GLY A 72 -5.99 -4.77 11.64
C GLY A 72 -4.65 -4.02 11.58
N SER A 73 -3.73 -4.41 10.70
CA SER A 73 -2.41 -3.78 10.57
C SER A 73 -2.43 -2.55 9.65
N PRO A 74 -1.53 -1.57 9.87
CA PRO A 74 -1.45 -0.36 9.07
C PRO A 74 -1.06 -0.66 7.62
N VAL A 75 -1.78 -0.06 6.67
CA VAL A 75 -1.62 -0.26 5.20
C VAL A 75 -0.17 -0.11 4.73
N GLY A 76 0.57 0.84 5.29
CA GLY A 76 1.97 1.11 4.88
C GLY A 76 2.98 0.00 5.21
N ALA A 77 2.65 -0.93 6.11
CA ALA A 77 3.51 -2.08 6.44
C ALA A 77 2.90 -3.42 6.01
N MET A 78 1.72 -3.38 5.37
CA MET A 78 0.99 -4.57 4.96
C MET A 78 1.80 -5.47 4.01
N PRO A 79 2.46 -4.96 2.95
CA PRO A 79 3.23 -5.79 2.03
C PRO A 79 4.32 -6.60 2.75
N GLU A 80 5.09 -5.96 3.64
CA GLU A 80 6.19 -6.58 4.36
C GLU A 80 5.69 -7.61 5.39
N LEU A 81 4.59 -7.30 6.08
CA LEU A 81 4.00 -8.20 7.07
C LEU A 81 3.38 -9.44 6.41
N VAL A 82 2.65 -9.24 5.30
CA VAL A 82 2.05 -10.33 4.52
C VAL A 82 3.14 -11.25 3.99
N GLU A 83 4.19 -10.68 3.39
CA GLU A 83 5.31 -11.46 2.87
C GLU A 83 6.01 -12.25 3.98
N ARG A 84 6.33 -11.62 5.12
CA ARG A 84 7.03 -12.28 6.23
C ARG A 84 6.20 -13.42 6.82
N LEU A 85 4.90 -13.22 7.04
CA LEU A 85 4.00 -14.23 7.56
C LEU A 85 3.79 -15.38 6.56
N ALA A 86 3.62 -15.05 5.27
CA ALA A 86 3.48 -16.04 4.22
C ALA A 86 4.75 -16.88 4.06
N ARG A 87 5.93 -16.26 4.03
CA ARG A 87 7.23 -16.98 3.97
C ARG A 87 7.37 -17.96 5.15
N TYR A 88 7.09 -17.50 6.38
CA TYR A 88 7.12 -18.37 7.56
C TYR A 88 6.18 -19.59 7.44
N ARG A 89 4.96 -19.37 6.94
CA ARG A 89 3.97 -20.45 6.78
C ARG A 89 4.33 -21.43 5.67
N LEU A 90 4.82 -20.92 4.54
CA LEU A 90 5.24 -21.74 3.41
C LEU A 90 6.44 -22.61 3.78
N ASP A 91 7.40 -22.07 4.52
CA ASP A 91 8.56 -22.82 5.03
C ASP A 91 8.13 -23.99 5.93
N ARG A 92 7.16 -23.76 6.84
CA ARG A 92 6.55 -24.82 7.65
C ARG A 92 5.68 -25.81 6.87
N HIS A 93 5.33 -25.50 5.63
CA HIS A 93 4.53 -26.38 4.79
C HIS A 93 5.40 -27.37 4.00
N ILE A 94 6.69 -27.06 3.83
CA ILE A 94 7.66 -27.87 3.08
C ILE A 94 8.67 -28.62 3.97
N GLY A 95 8.83 -28.20 5.23
CA GLY A 95 9.63 -28.89 6.26
C GLY A 95 8.84 -29.94 7.02
#